data_AF-A0A100HM64-F1
#
_entry.id   AF-A0A100HM64-F1
#
_cell.length_a   1.000
_cell.length_b   1.000
_cell.length_c   1.000
_cell.angle_alpha   90.00
_cell.angle_beta   90.00
_cell.angle_gamma   90.00
#
_symmetry.space_group_name_H-M   'P 1'
#
loop_
_entity.id
_entity.type
_entity.pdbx_description
1 polymer ?
#
loop_
_entity_poly.entity_id
_entity_poly.type
_entity_poly.pdbx_seq_one_letter_code
_entity_poly.pdbx_strand_id
1 'polypeptide(L)'
;MLDIDHFKRYNDTLGHPAGDACLQEVAALLRECTPHRTDLTARYGGEEFALLLLDTDLAGGLTVARRVVSALTARRLPHPGSPLGFVTVSLGVACTADTPDLPLAEAADQALYRAKQAGRHRALAWTVGVPGEPTCPAVRPARTASRQACGRDRVRRSPVRGPAPSGGPCSPRRSRCSGRSGRTG
;
A
#
# COMPACT_ATOMS: atom_id res chain seq x y z
N MET A 1 8.48 13.65 -4.41
CA MET A 1 7.92 13.30 -5.72
C MET A 1 8.22 11.85 -6.07
N LEU A 2 7.34 11.21 -6.84
CA LEU A 2 7.49 9.89 -7.46
C LEU A 2 7.21 10.00 -8.96
N ASP A 3 7.90 9.18 -9.75
CA ASP A 3 7.75 9.05 -11.20
C ASP A 3 7.88 7.58 -11.61
N ILE A 4 7.10 7.15 -12.60
CA ILE A 4 7.14 5.79 -13.13
C ILE A 4 8.21 5.68 -14.22
N ASP A 5 9.24 4.87 -13.94
CA ASP A 5 10.40 4.73 -14.81
C ASP A 5 9.98 4.18 -16.19
N HIS A 6 10.33 4.93 -17.25
CA HIS A 6 10.07 4.56 -18.64
C HIS A 6 8.59 4.44 -19.05
N PHE A 7 7.65 5.07 -18.33
CA PHE A 7 6.22 4.95 -18.60
C PHE A 7 5.80 5.30 -20.04
N LYS A 8 6.42 6.29 -20.71
CA LYS A 8 6.21 6.48 -22.14
C LYS A 8 6.44 5.18 -22.96
N ARG A 9 7.54 4.45 -22.72
CA ARG A 9 7.81 3.17 -23.40
C ARG A 9 6.80 2.08 -23.03
N TYR A 10 6.22 2.15 -21.83
CA TYR A 10 5.13 1.25 -21.42
C TYR A 10 3.93 1.46 -22.36
N ASN A 11 3.50 2.71 -22.54
CA ASN A 11 2.39 3.07 -23.41
C ASN A 11 2.69 2.81 -24.90
N ASP A 12 3.92 3.08 -25.35
CA ASP A 12 4.38 2.77 -26.72
C ASP A 12 4.35 1.26 -27.01
N THR A 13 4.44 0.39 -25.99
CA THR A 13 4.50 -1.08 -26.15
C THR A 13 3.19 -1.81 -25.86
N LEU A 14 2.41 -1.35 -24.88
CA LEU A 14 1.19 -2.01 -24.37
C LEU A 14 -0.09 -1.19 -24.61
N GLY A 15 0.04 0.03 -25.12
CA GLY A 15 -1.07 0.94 -25.37
C GLY A 15 -1.53 1.71 -24.11
N HIS A 16 -2.10 2.89 -24.34
CA HIS A 16 -2.63 3.76 -23.28
C HIS A 16 -3.59 3.08 -22.29
N PRO A 17 -4.52 2.17 -22.69
CA PRO A 17 -5.40 1.48 -21.73
C PRO A 17 -4.66 0.62 -20.69
N ALA A 18 -3.52 0.02 -21.07
CA ALA A 18 -2.66 -0.69 -20.12
C ALA A 18 -1.93 0.31 -19.20
N GLY A 19 -1.52 1.47 -19.74
CA GLY A 19 -0.95 2.58 -18.98
C GLY A 19 -1.88 3.08 -17.89
N ASP A 20 -3.16 3.32 -18.22
CA ASP A 20 -4.17 3.75 -17.25
C ASP A 20 -4.41 2.71 -16.15
N ALA A 21 -4.42 1.41 -16.50
CA ALA A 21 -4.47 0.34 -15.51
C ALA A 21 -3.22 0.32 -14.60
N CYS A 22 -2.02 0.51 -15.16
CA CYS A 22 -0.77 0.62 -14.40
C CYS A 22 -0.78 1.83 -13.45
N LEU A 23 -1.35 2.97 -13.87
CA LEU A 23 -1.51 4.15 -13.02
C LEU A 23 -2.49 3.92 -11.87
N GLN A 24 -3.55 3.15 -12.09
CA GLN A 24 -4.50 2.75 -11.04
C GLN A 24 -3.85 1.79 -10.03
N GLU A 25 -3.09 0.80 -10.51
CA GLU A 25 -2.29 -0.11 -9.66
C GLU A 25 -1.28 0.64 -8.79
N VAL A 26 -0.53 1.58 -9.37
CA VAL A 26 0.41 2.43 -8.61
C VAL A 26 -0.36 3.29 -7.60
N ALA A 27 -1.47 3.94 -7.98
CA ALA A 27 -2.26 4.75 -7.07
C ALA A 27 -2.86 3.95 -5.89
N ALA A 28 -3.23 2.69 -6.11
CA ALA A 28 -3.66 1.79 -5.05
C ALA A 28 -2.50 1.43 -4.11
N LEU A 29 -1.36 1.03 -4.68
CA LEU A 29 -0.14 0.72 -3.92
C LEU A 29 0.36 1.88 -3.07
N LEU A 30 0.27 3.12 -3.57
CA LEU A 30 0.66 4.30 -2.80
C LEU A 30 -0.23 4.49 -1.57
N ARG A 31 -1.54 4.28 -1.69
CA ARG A 31 -2.49 4.33 -0.55
C ARG A 31 -2.22 3.24 0.49
N GLU A 32 -1.87 2.02 0.06
CA GLU A 32 -1.39 0.96 0.96
C GLU A 32 -0.08 1.36 1.66
N CYS A 33 0.78 2.12 0.97
CA CYS A 33 2.06 2.61 1.48
C CYS A 33 1.97 3.94 2.26
N THR A 34 0.80 4.59 2.37
CA THR A 34 0.55 5.81 3.15
C THR A 34 -0.70 5.63 4.04
N PRO A 35 -0.65 4.79 5.08
CA PRO A 35 -1.83 4.41 5.87
C PRO A 35 -2.25 5.45 6.92
N HIS A 36 -1.49 6.52 7.14
CA HIS A 36 -1.86 7.55 8.12
C HIS A 36 -2.92 8.47 7.53
N ARG A 37 -3.95 8.81 8.30
CA ARG A 37 -5.05 9.70 7.88
C ARG A 37 -4.60 11.13 7.54
N THR A 38 -3.36 11.47 7.89
CA THR A 38 -2.66 12.73 7.65
C THR A 38 -1.82 12.72 6.38
N ASP A 39 -1.54 11.55 5.79
CA ASP A 39 -0.75 11.45 4.57
C ASP A 39 -1.63 11.80 3.36
N LEU A 40 -1.13 12.65 2.47
CA LEU A 40 -1.79 12.96 1.20
C LEU A 40 -1.01 12.34 0.04
N THR A 41 -1.65 11.43 -0.70
CA THR A 41 -1.18 11.00 -2.03
C THR A 41 -2.01 11.70 -3.11
N ALA A 42 -1.34 12.45 -3.99
CA ALA A 42 -1.93 13.13 -5.14
C ALA A 42 -1.23 12.71 -6.44
N ARG A 43 -1.95 12.68 -7.56
CA ARG A 43 -1.35 12.62 -8.90
C ARG A 43 -0.94 14.03 -9.30
N TYR A 44 0.34 14.24 -9.56
CA TYR A 44 0.92 15.55 -9.87
C TYR A 44 0.95 15.81 -11.38
N GLY A 45 1.23 14.76 -12.16
CA GLY A 45 1.36 14.85 -13.61
C GLY A 45 0.85 13.61 -14.35
N GLY A 46 1.33 13.41 -15.59
CA GLY A 46 0.96 12.26 -16.42
C GLY A 46 1.36 10.93 -15.78
N GLU A 47 2.63 10.79 -15.41
CA GLU A 47 3.24 9.59 -14.80
C GLU A 47 3.80 9.84 -13.39
N GLU A 48 3.43 10.98 -12.79
CA GLU A 48 4.05 11.54 -11.58
C GLU A 48 3.05 11.67 -10.42
N PHE A 49 3.52 11.39 -9.20
CA PHE A 49 2.74 11.44 -7.97
C PHE A 49 3.47 12.20 -6.86
N ALA A 50 2.72 13.04 -6.15
CA ALA A 50 3.18 13.70 -4.93
C ALA A 50 2.68 12.93 -3.71
N LEU A 51 3.58 12.70 -2.75
CA LEU A 51 3.26 12.19 -1.41
C LEU A 51 3.68 13.27 -0.42
N LEU A 52 2.73 13.77 0.36
CA LEU A 52 2.96 14.67 1.50
C LEU A 52 2.75 13.87 2.78
N LEU A 53 3.77 13.84 3.63
CA LEU A 53 3.79 13.11 4.90
C LEU A 53 3.92 14.13 6.02
N LEU A 54 2.94 14.19 6.92
CA LEU A 54 2.98 15.08 8.08
C LEU A 54 3.71 14.40 9.24
N ASP A 55 4.22 15.20 10.20
CA ASP A 55 4.97 14.75 11.39
C ASP A 55 6.09 13.73 11.06
N THR A 56 6.73 13.88 9.89
CA THR A 56 7.65 12.90 9.31
C THR A 56 8.98 13.54 8.93
N ASP A 57 10.07 13.12 9.60
CA ASP A 57 11.43 13.53 9.24
C ASP A 57 11.92 12.88 7.93
N LEU A 58 13.09 13.33 7.45
CA LEU A 58 13.69 12.86 6.20
C LEU A 58 13.98 11.34 6.20
N ALA A 59 14.25 10.72 7.36
CA ALA A 59 14.51 9.29 7.48
C ALA A 59 13.20 8.48 7.45
N GLY A 60 12.14 8.98 8.10
CA GLY A 60 10.77 8.46 7.97
C GLY A 60 10.29 8.52 6.52
N GLY A 61 10.42 9.68 5.87
CA GLY A 61 10.04 9.86 4.47
C GLY A 61 10.82 8.95 3.51
N LEU A 62 12.14 8.79 3.72
CA LEU A 62 12.95 7.86 2.95
C LEU A 62 12.58 6.38 3.22
N THR A 63 12.10 6.05 4.42
CA THR A 63 11.59 4.71 4.76
C THR A 63 10.28 4.42 4.04
N VAL A 64 9.34 5.37 4.00
CA VAL A 64 8.10 5.25 3.20
C VAL A 64 8.43 5.13 1.71
N ALA A 65 9.35 5.94 1.19
CA ALA A 65 9.76 5.89 -0.21
C ALA A 65 10.41 4.55 -0.58
N ARG A 66 11.26 3.98 0.29
CA ARG A 66 11.84 2.63 0.11
C ARG A 66 10.78 1.53 0.19
N ARG A 67 9.77 1.66 1.05
CA ARG A 67 8.61 0.76 1.08
C ARG A 67 7.87 0.74 -0.25
N VAL A 68 7.62 1.91 -0.86
CA VAL A 68 6.98 2.03 -2.18
C VAL A 68 7.77 1.32 -3.27
N VAL A 69 9.10 1.55 -3.37
CA VAL A 69 9.95 0.85 -4.36
C VAL A 69 9.86 -0.67 -4.18
N SER A 70 10.01 -1.15 -2.94
CA SER A 70 9.97 -2.58 -2.62
C SER A 70 8.62 -3.21 -2.95
N ALA A 71 7.51 -2.57 -2.58
CA ALA A 71 6.17 -3.05 -2.84
C ALA A 71 5.85 -3.15 -4.34
N LEU A 72 6.25 -2.14 -5.15
CA LEU A 72 5.97 -2.16 -6.59
C LEU A 72 6.84 -3.23 -7.29
N THR A 73 8.09 -3.35 -6.86
CA THR A 73 8.99 -4.44 -7.29
C THR A 73 8.40 -5.81 -6.99
N ALA A 74 7.76 -5.98 -5.82
CA ALA A 74 7.10 -7.24 -5.44
C ALA A 74 5.86 -7.57 -6.29
N ARG A 75 5.12 -6.56 -6.80
CA ARG A 75 4.00 -6.79 -7.75
C ARG A 75 4.47 -7.27 -9.13
N ARG A 76 5.73 -7.02 -9.50
CA ARG A 76 6.36 -7.43 -10.78
C ARG A 76 5.50 -7.15 -12.04
N LEU A 77 4.81 -6.01 -12.06
CA LEU A 77 3.94 -5.61 -13.18
C LEU A 77 4.74 -5.64 -14.50
N PRO A 78 4.34 -6.41 -15.53
CA PRO A 78 5.14 -6.58 -16.75
C PRO A 78 5.36 -5.27 -17.50
N HIS A 79 6.62 -4.99 -17.86
CA HIS A 79 6.98 -3.82 -18.67
C HIS A 79 8.06 -4.22 -19.70
N PRO A 80 7.67 -4.62 -20.93
CA PRO A 80 8.63 -5.11 -21.93
C PRO A 80 9.60 -4.02 -22.43
N GLY A 81 9.22 -2.75 -22.37
CA GLY A 81 10.09 -1.59 -22.68
C GLY A 81 11.05 -1.15 -21.56
N SER A 82 11.03 -1.81 -20.39
CA SER A 82 11.93 -1.57 -19.26
C SER A 82 13.15 -2.49 -19.35
N PRO A 83 14.39 -2.01 -19.08
CA PRO A 83 15.57 -2.86 -18.97
C PRO A 83 15.47 -3.97 -17.91
N LEU A 84 14.55 -3.83 -16.95
CA LEU A 84 14.31 -4.79 -15.87
C LEU A 84 13.14 -5.76 -16.18
N GLY A 85 12.40 -5.53 -17.26
CA GLY A 85 11.22 -6.32 -17.65
C GLY A 85 9.95 -6.10 -16.80
N PHE A 86 10.03 -5.27 -15.74
CA PHE A 86 8.90 -4.87 -14.90
C PHE A 86 8.88 -3.36 -14.65
N VAL A 87 7.71 -2.85 -14.23
CA VAL A 87 7.51 -1.44 -13.88
C VAL A 87 8.29 -1.09 -12.62
N THR A 88 9.10 -0.04 -12.69
CA THR A 88 9.80 0.52 -11.52
C THR A 88 9.43 1.98 -11.31
N VAL A 89 9.74 2.51 -10.14
CA VAL A 89 9.56 3.92 -9.80
C VAL A 89 10.87 4.50 -9.27
N SER A 90 11.12 5.75 -9.63
CA SER A 90 12.10 6.60 -8.99
C SER A 90 11.38 7.54 -8.02
N LEU A 91 11.97 7.80 -6.85
CA LEU A 91 11.44 8.75 -5.86
C LEU A 91 12.52 9.74 -5.40
N GLY A 92 12.09 10.98 -5.21
CA GLY A 92 12.83 12.00 -4.52
C GLY A 92 12.09 12.47 -3.26
N VAL A 93 12.80 12.49 -2.13
CA VAL A 93 12.29 12.86 -0.82
C VAL A 93 12.94 14.16 -0.36
N ALA A 94 12.15 15.10 0.14
CA ALA A 94 12.62 16.29 0.84
C ALA A 94 11.83 16.45 2.14
N CYS A 95 12.37 17.22 3.08
CA CYS A 95 11.78 17.50 4.38
C CYS A 95 12.18 18.93 4.80
N THR A 96 11.29 19.61 5.51
CA THR A 96 11.57 20.87 6.23
C THR A 96 11.10 20.68 7.67
N ALA A 97 11.70 21.43 8.60
CA ALA A 97 11.23 21.51 9.97
C ALA A 97 10.45 22.82 10.19
N ASP A 98 11.09 23.97 9.93
CA ASP A 98 10.64 25.27 10.46
C ASP A 98 10.38 26.36 9.40
N THR A 99 10.50 26.07 8.10
CA THR A 99 10.35 27.08 7.02
C THR A 99 9.23 26.72 6.04
N PRO A 100 8.19 27.57 5.90
CA PRO A 100 7.12 27.39 4.91
C PRO A 100 7.56 27.78 3.49
N ASP A 101 8.57 28.65 3.36
CA ASP A 101 9.03 29.23 2.09
C ASP A 101 10.07 28.38 1.36
N LEU A 102 10.44 27.21 1.89
CA LEU A 102 11.32 26.28 1.17
C LEU A 102 10.55 25.60 0.02
N PRO A 103 11.08 25.60 -1.21
CA PRO A 103 10.47 24.89 -2.34
C PRO A 103 10.68 23.37 -2.21
N LEU A 104 9.92 22.75 -1.30
CA LEU A 104 9.93 21.31 -1.02
C LEU A 104 9.70 20.47 -2.27
N ALA A 105 8.87 20.96 -3.20
CA ALA A 105 8.64 20.33 -4.50
C ALA A 105 9.96 20.29 -5.30
N GLU A 106 10.60 21.44 -5.54
CA GLU A 106 11.87 21.51 -6.27
C GLU A 106 12.98 20.69 -5.61
N ALA A 107 13.09 20.71 -4.28
CA ALA A 107 14.06 19.89 -3.54
C ALA A 107 13.79 18.39 -3.74
N ALA A 108 12.52 17.97 -3.69
CA ALA A 108 12.12 16.59 -3.97
C ALA A 108 12.35 16.22 -5.44
N ASP A 109 12.15 17.14 -6.38
CA ASP A 109 12.36 16.92 -7.81
C ASP A 109 13.85 16.86 -8.16
N GLN A 110 14.70 17.62 -7.48
CA GLN A 110 16.16 17.50 -7.57
C GLN A 110 16.66 16.16 -7.01
N ALA A 111 16.06 15.63 -5.93
CA ALA A 111 16.32 14.26 -5.47
C ALA A 111 15.83 13.21 -6.50
N LEU A 112 14.65 13.41 -7.09
CA LEU A 112 14.07 12.51 -8.08
C LEU A 112 14.93 12.49 -9.36
N TYR A 113 15.39 13.64 -9.82
CA TYR A 113 16.30 13.78 -10.95
C TYR A 113 17.63 13.06 -10.69
N ARG A 114 18.21 13.20 -9.49
CA ARG A 114 19.38 12.41 -9.06
C ARG A 114 19.09 10.90 -9.03
N ALA A 115 17.89 10.48 -8.62
CA ALA A 115 17.49 9.07 -8.64
C ALA A 115 17.40 8.52 -10.07
N LYS A 116 16.80 9.28 -11.00
CA LYS A 116 16.75 8.95 -12.44
C LYS A 116 18.16 8.89 -13.06
N GLN A 117 19.06 9.84 -12.74
CA GLN A 117 20.46 9.83 -13.21
C GLN A 117 21.26 8.65 -12.67
N ALA A 118 21.16 8.33 -11.38
CA ALA A 118 21.95 7.28 -10.74
C ALA A 118 21.60 5.84 -11.19
N GLY A 119 20.61 5.68 -12.08
CA GLY A 119 20.18 4.41 -12.65
C GLY A 119 18.77 3.97 -12.27
N ARG A 120 17.87 4.89 -11.89
CA ARG A 120 16.44 4.65 -11.64
C ARG A 120 16.14 3.62 -10.53
N HIS A 121 14.87 3.22 -10.37
CA HIS A 121 14.42 2.16 -9.44
C HIS A 121 14.86 2.38 -7.97
N ARG A 122 14.82 3.64 -7.49
CA ARG A 122 15.30 3.97 -6.13
C ARG A 122 14.65 5.22 -5.56
N ALA A 123 14.69 5.31 -4.23
CA ALA A 123 14.44 6.54 -3.50
C ALA A 123 15.75 7.21 -3.09
N LEU A 124 15.91 8.49 -3.42
CA LEU A 124 16.96 9.37 -2.87
C LEU A 124 16.33 10.50 -2.05
N ALA A 125 17.14 11.10 -1.18
CA ALA A 125 16.75 12.25 -0.37
C ALA A 125 17.54 13.50 -0.79
N TRP A 126 16.91 14.67 -0.70
CA TRP A 126 17.57 15.97 -0.76
C TRP A 126 17.62 16.59 0.64
N THR A 127 18.84 16.81 1.13
CA THR A 127 19.10 17.66 2.29
C THR A 127 19.26 19.10 1.80
N VAL A 128 18.30 19.98 2.08
CA VAL A 128 18.51 21.42 1.91
C VAL A 128 19.53 21.85 2.96
N GLY A 129 20.68 22.34 2.51
CA GLY A 129 21.82 22.59 3.39
C GLY A 129 21.73 23.93 4.10
N VAL A 130 21.40 23.93 5.39
CA VAL A 130 21.86 24.97 6.32
C VAL A 130 23.29 24.63 6.79
N PRO A 131 24.29 25.50 6.58
CA PRO A 131 25.66 25.23 7.00
C PRO A 131 25.83 25.55 8.49
N GLY A 132 25.63 24.56 9.37
CA GLY A 132 25.97 24.72 10.78
C GLY A 132 25.50 23.61 11.74
N GLU A 133 24.31 23.04 11.52
CA GLU A 133 23.67 22.16 12.52
C GLU A 133 23.30 20.76 12.01
N PRO A 134 23.28 19.74 12.88
CA PRO A 134 23.01 18.36 12.50
C PRO A 134 21.50 18.05 12.44
N THR A 135 21.04 17.69 11.23
CA THR A 135 19.83 16.89 10.95
C THR A 135 18.46 17.48 11.32
N CYS A 136 17.43 17.09 10.57
CA CYS A 136 16.04 17.27 10.99
C CYS A 136 15.88 16.66 12.40
N PRO A 137 15.33 17.38 13.40
CA PRO A 137 15.20 16.85 14.74
C PRO A 137 14.32 15.60 14.71
N ALA A 138 14.87 14.47 15.15
CA ALA A 138 14.21 13.17 15.03
C ALA A 138 12.82 13.21 15.67
N VAL A 139 11.77 13.11 14.83
CA VAL A 139 10.40 13.26 15.32
C VAL A 139 10.12 12.11 16.26
N ARG A 140 9.76 12.45 17.51
CA ARG A 140 9.69 11.50 18.63
C ARG A 140 8.86 10.28 18.19
N PRO A 141 9.39 9.05 18.30
CA PRO A 141 8.82 7.89 17.64
C PRO A 141 7.35 7.73 18.01
N ALA A 142 6.51 7.69 16.97
CA ALA A 142 5.06 7.58 17.12
C ALA A 142 4.72 6.44 18.08
N ARG A 143 3.97 6.77 19.14
CA ARG A 143 3.77 5.92 20.32
C ARG A 143 3.38 4.51 19.90
N THR A 144 4.11 3.52 20.41
CA THR A 144 3.94 2.10 20.08
C THR A 144 2.47 1.70 20.12
N ALA A 145 1.94 1.24 18.98
CA ALA A 145 0.60 0.69 18.90
C ALA A 145 0.46 -0.42 19.94
N SER A 146 -0.53 -0.27 20.84
CA SER A 146 -0.74 -1.22 21.92
C SER A 146 -1.09 -2.59 21.33
N ARG A 147 -0.38 -3.63 21.79
CA ARG A 147 -0.70 -5.02 21.45
C ARG A 147 -2.07 -5.39 22.05
N GLN A 148 -3.16 -5.15 21.34
CA GLN A 148 -4.40 -5.88 21.60
C GLN A 148 -4.19 -7.33 21.16
N ALA A 149 -4.06 -8.21 22.14
CA ALA A 149 -3.71 -9.60 21.93
C ALA A 149 -4.83 -10.37 21.19
N CYS A 150 -4.44 -11.36 20.41
CA CYS A 150 -5.38 -12.32 19.82
C CYS A 150 -6.08 -13.10 20.95
N GLY A 151 -7.34 -12.74 21.23
CA GLY A 151 -8.17 -13.41 22.23
C GLY A 151 -8.68 -14.76 21.74
N ARG A 152 -7.84 -15.80 21.77
CA ARG A 152 -8.26 -17.19 21.54
C ARG A 152 -8.57 -17.92 22.84
N ASP A 153 -9.68 -18.64 22.80
CA ASP A 153 -10.01 -19.87 23.52
C ASP A 153 -9.73 -19.97 25.03
N ARG A 154 -10.81 -19.97 25.81
CA ARG A 154 -10.86 -20.67 27.10
C ARG A 154 -12.12 -21.52 27.25
N VAL A 155 -12.18 -22.60 26.47
CA VAL A 155 -13.12 -23.71 26.72
C VAL A 155 -12.81 -24.31 28.10
N ARG A 156 -13.64 -24.00 29.10
CA ARG A 156 -13.64 -24.69 30.40
C ARG A 156 -14.67 -25.83 30.35
N ARG A 157 -14.23 -27.05 30.70
CA ARG A 157 -15.10 -28.23 30.85
C ARG A 157 -15.69 -28.33 32.27
N SER A 158 -16.83 -29.01 32.36
CA SER A 158 -17.62 -29.33 33.57
C SER A 158 -16.92 -30.36 34.50
N PRO A 159 -17.50 -30.72 35.67
CA PRO A 159 -18.64 -31.67 35.79
C PRO A 159 -19.86 -31.00 36.51
N VAL A 160 -20.91 -31.62 37.07
CA VAL A 160 -21.22 -33.00 37.52
C VAL A 160 -22.69 -33.40 37.20
N ARG A 161 -23.14 -34.53 37.76
CA ARG A 161 -24.45 -35.23 37.74
C ARG A 161 -25.57 -34.47 38.48
N GLY A 162 -26.88 -34.76 38.35
CA GLY A 162 -27.70 -35.81 37.69
C GLY A 162 -29.09 -35.86 38.40
N PRO A 163 -29.99 -36.87 38.24
CA PRO A 163 -30.16 -37.94 37.23
C PRO A 163 -31.51 -37.83 36.44
N ALA A 164 -31.94 -38.89 35.72
CA ALA A 164 -33.24 -39.02 35.01
C ALA A 164 -34.25 -39.90 35.83
N PRO A 165 -35.50 -40.26 35.41
CA PRO A 165 -36.02 -40.67 34.07
C PRO A 165 -37.32 -39.90 33.67
N SER A 166 -38.28 -40.31 32.79
CA SER A 166 -38.63 -41.58 32.11
C SER A 166 -39.53 -41.42 30.87
N GLY A 167 -39.49 -42.39 29.93
CA GLY A 167 -40.44 -42.57 28.81
C GLY A 167 -40.15 -41.70 27.57
N GLY A 168 -40.44 -42.12 26.32
CA GLY A 168 -40.92 -43.40 25.78
C GLY A 168 -40.79 -43.37 24.22
N PRO A 169 -40.61 -44.50 23.51
CA PRO A 169 -40.10 -44.48 22.14
C PRO A 169 -41.18 -44.51 21.04
N CYS A 170 -40.92 -43.86 19.89
CA CYS A 170 -41.44 -44.35 18.59
C CYS A 170 -40.69 -43.80 17.36
N SER A 171 -40.46 -44.68 16.38
CA SER A 171 -39.93 -44.49 15.00
C SER A 171 -40.44 -45.69 14.17
N PRO A 172 -40.30 -45.79 12.82
CA PRO A 172 -39.78 -44.88 11.79
C PRO A 172 -40.73 -44.79 10.54
N ARG A 173 -40.15 -44.56 9.33
CA ARG A 173 -40.74 -44.63 7.96
C ARG A 173 -41.50 -43.37 7.50
N ARG A 174 -41.54 -42.92 6.22
CA ARG A 174 -41.07 -43.29 4.85
C ARG A 174 -42.24 -43.38 3.84
N SER A 175 -42.50 -42.28 3.13
CA SER A 175 -43.14 -42.17 1.79
C SER A 175 -42.83 -40.76 1.27
N ARG A 176 -42.53 -40.42 0.00
CA ARG A 176 -42.80 -40.96 -1.35
C ARG A 176 -44.27 -40.90 -1.82
N CYS A 177 -44.66 -39.73 -2.34
CA CYS A 177 -45.49 -39.50 -3.54
C CYS A 177 -44.87 -38.30 -4.30
N SER A 178 -44.79 -38.12 -5.62
CA SER A 178 -45.36 -38.71 -6.86
C SER A 178 -46.68 -38.13 -7.38
N GLY A 179 -46.61 -37.43 -8.52
CA GLY A 179 -47.69 -36.78 -9.29
C GLY A 179 -47.16 -35.44 -9.85
N ARG A 180 -47.03 -35.12 -11.16
CA ARG A 180 -47.57 -35.57 -12.48
C ARG A 180 -48.84 -34.81 -12.95
N SER A 181 -48.88 -34.51 -14.26
CA SER A 181 -49.84 -33.65 -15.03
C SER A 181 -49.65 -32.13 -14.84
N GLY A 182 -49.96 -31.22 -15.79
CA GLY A 182 -50.27 -31.31 -17.25
C GLY A 182 -49.25 -30.49 -18.08
N ARG A 183 -49.23 -30.40 -19.43
CA ARG A 183 -50.29 -30.03 -20.42
C ARG A 183 -50.99 -28.70 -20.07
N THR A 184 -51.16 -27.72 -20.96
CA THR A 184 -50.89 -27.57 -22.42
C THR A 184 -50.89 -26.09 -22.78
N GLY A 185 -50.29 -25.70 -23.92
CA GLY A 185 -50.30 -24.32 -24.43
C GLY A 185 -49.08 -24.05 -25.27
#